data_AF-F2WQ78-F1
#
_entry.id   AF-F2WQ78-F1
#
_cell.length_a   1.000
_cell.length_b   1.000
_cell.length_c   1.000
_cell.angle_alpha   90.00
_cell.angle_beta   90.00
_cell.angle_gamma   90.00
#
_symmetry.space_group_name_H-M   'P 1'
#
loop_
_entity.id
_entity.type
_entity.pdbx_description
1 polymer ?
#
loop_
_entity_poly.entity_id
_entity_poly.type
_entity_poly.pdbx_seq_one_letter_code
_entity_poly.pdbx_strand_id
1 'polypeptide(L)'
;MALFQAMRGAVRMQPLKRFAPSSQITCRSFAKMSFAKTHEWVNLESDGTGFLGISHFAANALGEVVYCDLPSEGATFSAKETICTLESVKAVGEVYAPGDIEVLEVNEKLAEEPALVNSSPEADGWLLKVKVTGDLSSLMDRDAYDKHAATSE
;
A
#
# COMPACT_ATOMS: atom_id res chain seq x y z
N MET A 1 -34.27 26.28 -69.21
CA MET A 1 -34.98 25.04 -68.82
C MET A 1 -33.94 23.97 -68.54
N ALA A 2 -34.19 23.20 -67.48
CA ALA A 2 -33.24 22.45 -66.68
C ALA A 2 -32.48 21.32 -67.38
N LEU A 3 -31.26 21.03 -66.90
CA LEU A 3 -30.74 19.66 -66.90
C LEU A 3 -29.80 19.40 -65.70
N PHE A 4 -30.31 18.61 -64.76
CA PHE A 4 -29.66 17.55 -63.99
C PHE A 4 -28.13 17.51 -63.90
N GLN A 5 -27.61 17.47 -62.66
CA GLN A 5 -26.84 16.30 -62.20
C GLN A 5 -26.83 16.29 -60.66
N ALA A 6 -27.60 15.37 -60.07
CA ALA A 6 -27.41 14.95 -58.69
C ALA A 6 -26.38 13.82 -58.67
N MET A 7 -25.31 13.96 -57.88
CA MET A 7 -24.47 12.84 -57.50
C MET A 7 -24.36 12.74 -55.99
N ARG A 8 -24.90 11.63 -55.48
CA ARG A 8 -24.76 11.13 -54.12
C ARG A 8 -23.34 10.57 -53.97
N GLY A 9 -22.65 10.92 -52.88
CA GLY A 9 -21.32 10.39 -52.55
C GLY A 9 -21.24 10.08 -51.06
N ALA A 10 -21.03 8.82 -50.74
CA ALA A 10 -21.14 8.17 -49.44
C ALA A 10 -20.30 8.77 -48.29
N VAL A 11 -20.92 8.96 -47.12
CA VAL A 11 -20.18 9.09 -45.86
C VAL A 11 -19.90 7.69 -45.32
N ARG A 12 -18.61 7.37 -45.21
CA ARG A 12 -18.07 6.10 -44.73
C ARG A 12 -18.34 5.95 -43.23
N MET A 13 -19.31 5.13 -42.85
CA MET A 13 -19.48 4.70 -41.46
C MET A 13 -18.30 3.82 -41.05
N GLN A 14 -17.58 4.23 -40.00
CA GLN A 14 -16.59 3.38 -39.34
C GLN A 14 -17.30 2.41 -38.39
N PRO A 15 -16.85 1.15 -38.28
CA PRO A 15 -17.42 0.21 -37.33
C PRO A 15 -17.08 0.64 -35.89
N LEU A 16 -18.07 0.58 -34.99
CA LEU A 16 -17.86 0.74 -33.55
C LEU A 16 -16.82 -0.28 -33.07
N LYS A 17 -15.71 0.21 -32.52
CA LYS A 17 -14.75 -0.63 -31.79
C LYS A 17 -15.46 -1.16 -30.54
N ARG A 18 -15.76 -2.47 -30.54
CA ARG A 18 -16.25 -3.18 -29.35
C ARG A 18 -15.17 -3.11 -28.27
N PHE A 19 -15.49 -2.44 -27.16
CA PHE A 19 -14.72 -2.53 -25.92
C PHE A 19 -14.84 -3.95 -25.37
N ALA A 20 -13.71 -4.63 -25.19
CA ALA A 20 -13.65 -5.87 -24.42
C ALA A 20 -13.52 -5.51 -22.94
N PRO A 21 -14.23 -6.18 -22.01
CA PRO A 21 -13.94 -6.03 -20.60
C PRO A 21 -12.66 -6.82 -20.30
N SER A 22 -11.58 -6.10 -20.02
CA SER A 22 -10.34 -6.70 -19.51
C SER A 22 -10.59 -7.17 -18.07
N SER A 23 -11.15 -8.37 -17.93
CA SER A 23 -11.26 -9.07 -16.66
C SER A 23 -9.87 -9.56 -16.27
N GLN A 24 -9.02 -8.67 -15.76
CA GLN A 24 -7.82 -9.05 -15.03
C GLN A 24 -8.26 -9.56 -13.66
N ILE A 25 -8.62 -10.84 -13.61
CA ILE A 25 -8.58 -11.60 -12.36
C ILE A 25 -7.10 -11.72 -12.02
N THR A 26 -6.58 -10.77 -11.26
CA THR A 26 -5.30 -10.94 -10.58
C THR A 26 -5.54 -11.95 -9.47
N CYS A 27 -5.22 -13.21 -9.77
CA CYS A 27 -4.89 -14.17 -8.73
C CYS A 27 -3.74 -13.54 -7.93
N ARG A 28 -4.05 -12.95 -6.77
CA ARG A 28 -3.01 -12.48 -5.85
C ARG A 28 -2.19 -13.72 -5.50
N SER A 29 -0.93 -13.69 -5.89
CA SER A 29 0.04 -14.70 -5.50
C SER A 29 0.09 -14.75 -3.96
N PHE A 30 0.59 -15.85 -3.40
CA PHE A 30 0.60 -16.12 -1.96
C PHE A 30 1.44 -15.07 -1.19
N ALA A 31 0.90 -13.88 -1.00
CA ALA A 31 1.53 -12.83 -0.23
C ALA A 31 1.49 -13.24 1.24
N LYS A 32 2.66 -13.36 1.86
CA LYS A 32 2.79 -13.78 3.27
C LYS A 32 2.96 -12.54 4.13
N MET A 33 1.94 -12.27 4.95
CA MET A 33 2.00 -11.20 5.94
C MET A 33 2.87 -11.63 7.13
N SER A 34 3.85 -10.79 7.48
CA SER A 34 4.79 -10.99 8.58
C SER A 34 4.89 -9.71 9.41
N PHE A 35 5.26 -9.83 10.68
CA PHE A 35 5.18 -8.75 11.66
C PHE A 35 6.50 -8.55 12.39
N ALA A 36 6.88 -7.30 12.62
CA ALA A 36 7.99 -6.94 13.47
C ALA A 36 7.54 -6.89 14.95
N LYS A 37 8.50 -7.04 15.87
CA LYS A 37 8.26 -6.89 17.32
C LYS A 37 7.83 -5.47 17.71
N THR A 38 8.17 -4.50 16.88
CA THR A 38 7.83 -3.08 16.96
C THR A 38 6.46 -2.76 16.36
N HIS A 39 5.67 -3.79 16.00
CA HIS A 39 4.27 -3.70 15.58
C HIS A 39 4.01 -3.17 14.16
N GLU A 40 5.02 -3.15 13.30
CA GLU A 40 4.88 -3.02 11.86
C GLU A 40 4.57 -4.37 11.20
N TRP A 41 3.91 -4.31 10.05
CA TRP A 41 3.69 -5.48 9.20
C TRP A 41 4.27 -5.26 7.81
N VAL A 42 4.65 -6.36 7.17
CA VAL A 42 4.96 -6.43 5.75
C VAL A 42 4.18 -7.55 5.09
N ASN A 43 3.62 -7.28 3.92
CA ASN A 43 2.97 -8.27 3.10
C ASN A 43 3.72 -8.37 1.78
N LEU A 44 4.63 -9.33 1.69
CA LEU A 44 5.56 -9.47 0.57
C LEU A 44 5.09 -10.53 -0.43
N GLU A 45 5.24 -10.18 -1.70
CA GLU A 45 5.18 -11.09 -2.84
C GLU A 45 6.52 -11.85 -2.98
N SER A 46 6.53 -12.87 -3.85
CA SER A 46 7.70 -13.73 -4.05
C SER A 46 8.97 -13.03 -4.57
N ASP A 47 8.83 -11.83 -5.15
CA ASP A 47 9.94 -11.02 -5.66
C ASP A 47 10.53 -10.04 -4.63
N GLY A 48 10.03 -10.09 -3.39
CA GLY A 48 10.44 -9.19 -2.30
C GLY A 48 9.79 -7.81 -2.34
N THR A 49 8.87 -7.56 -3.29
CA THR A 49 8.04 -6.35 -3.28
C THR A 49 6.78 -6.56 -2.46
N GLY A 50 6.26 -5.51 -1.85
CA GLY A 50 5.04 -5.62 -1.06
C GLY A 50 4.64 -4.34 -0.37
N PHE A 51 3.70 -4.47 0.56
CA PHE A 51 3.19 -3.36 1.34
C PHE A 51 3.71 -3.41 2.77
N LEU A 52 3.90 -2.24 3.36
CA LEU A 52 4.32 -2.03 4.74
C LEU A 52 3.33 -1.09 5.43
N GLY A 53 3.01 -1.37 6.68
CA GLY A 53 2.19 -0.50 7.52
C GLY A 53 2.31 -0.85 9.01
N ILE A 54 1.42 -0.28 9.82
CA ILE A 54 1.34 -0.60 11.26
C ILE A 54 0.17 -1.52 11.54
N SER A 55 0.34 -2.40 12.53
CA SER A 55 -0.68 -3.35 12.98
C SER A 55 -1.88 -2.66 13.65
N HIS A 56 -2.97 -3.42 13.81
CA HIS A 56 -4.13 -2.94 14.57
C HIS A 56 -3.80 -2.57 16.02
N PHE A 57 -2.89 -3.30 16.66
CA PHE A 57 -2.43 -3.00 18.02
C PHE A 57 -1.74 -1.62 18.08
N ALA A 58 -0.78 -1.37 17.18
CA ALA A 58 -0.08 -0.09 17.12
C ALA A 58 -1.02 1.07 16.83
N ALA A 59 -1.93 0.90 15.86
CA ALA A 59 -2.89 1.94 15.50
C ALA A 59 -3.81 2.31 16.69
N ASN A 60 -4.25 1.31 17.47
CA ASN A 60 -5.04 1.55 18.67
C ASN A 60 -4.24 2.23 19.79
N ALA A 61 -2.97 1.85 19.96
CA ALA A 61 -2.08 2.42 20.97
C ALA A 61 -1.75 3.90 20.70
N LEU A 62 -1.57 4.28 19.43
CA LEU A 62 -1.41 5.68 19.03
C LEU A 62 -2.70 6.48 19.26
N GLY A 63 -3.85 5.88 18.99
CA GLY A 63 -5.12 6.58 18.88
C GLY A 63 -5.32 7.17 17.50
N GLU A 64 -6.30 8.07 17.36
CA GLU A 64 -6.69 8.62 16.05
C GLU A 64 -5.54 9.39 15.40
N VAL A 65 -5.04 8.85 14.28
CA VAL A 65 -3.97 9.42 13.49
C VAL A 65 -4.51 10.60 12.69
N VAL A 66 -3.85 11.73 12.82
CA VAL A 66 -4.22 13.00 12.18
C VAL A 66 -3.19 13.45 11.14
N TYR A 67 -1.99 12.89 11.17
CA TYR A 67 -0.93 13.20 10.21
C TYR A 67 0.05 12.04 10.02
N CYS A 68 0.52 11.87 8.79
CA CYS A 68 1.51 10.86 8.39
C CYS A 68 2.65 11.55 7.64
N ASP A 69 3.86 11.51 8.20
CA ASP A 69 5.09 12.01 7.57
C ASP A 69 5.76 10.88 6.79
N LEU A 70 5.34 10.68 5.54
CA LEU A 70 5.84 9.63 4.66
C LEU A 70 7.10 10.08 3.90
N PRO A 71 8.08 9.19 3.67
CA PRO A 71 9.28 9.50 2.89
C PRO A 71 8.96 9.73 1.41
N SER A 72 9.96 10.14 0.62
CA SER A 72 9.83 10.21 -0.84
C SER A 72 10.00 8.84 -1.51
N GLU A 73 9.35 8.65 -2.65
CA GLU A 73 9.62 7.51 -3.54
C GLU A 73 11.10 7.47 -3.95
N GLY A 74 11.67 6.27 -4.01
CA GLY A 74 13.09 6.04 -4.27
C GLY A 74 14.01 6.21 -3.05
N ALA A 75 13.49 6.60 -1.89
CA ALA A 75 14.26 6.59 -0.66
C ALA A 75 14.63 5.17 -0.24
N THR A 76 15.79 5.02 0.39
CA THR A 76 16.32 3.74 0.88
C THR A 76 16.68 3.84 2.35
N PHE A 77 16.39 2.78 3.10
CA PHE A 77 16.62 2.72 4.55
C PHE A 77 17.23 1.37 4.93
N SER A 78 18.15 1.39 5.89
CA SER A 78 18.70 0.15 6.47
C SER A 78 17.75 -0.41 7.52
N ALA A 79 17.87 -1.70 7.82
CA ALA A 79 17.10 -2.33 8.89
C ALA A 79 17.16 -1.54 10.21
N LYS A 80 16.00 -1.34 10.85
CA LYS A 80 15.76 -0.58 12.10
C LYS A 80 15.92 0.94 11.99
N GLU A 81 16.19 1.50 10.82
CA GLU A 81 16.09 2.95 10.63
C GLU A 81 14.63 3.40 10.65
N THR A 82 14.38 4.61 11.16
CA THR A 82 13.05 5.24 11.12
C THR A 82 12.73 5.64 9.69
N ILE A 83 11.62 5.14 9.16
CA ILE A 83 11.18 5.38 7.78
C ILE A 83 10.18 6.53 7.71
N CYS A 84 9.22 6.56 8.62
CA CYS A 84 8.16 7.56 8.69
C CYS A 84 7.69 7.78 10.13
N THR A 85 7.01 8.90 10.34
CA THR A 85 6.42 9.27 11.62
C THR A 85 4.91 9.40 11.48
N LEU A 86 4.16 8.90 12.46
CA LEU A 86 2.70 8.99 12.53
C LEU A 86 2.33 9.83 13.75
N GLU A 87 1.54 10.88 13.54
CA GLU A 87 1.08 11.74 14.62
C GLU A 87 -0.42 11.55 14.87
N SER A 88 -0.76 11.45 16.15
CA SER A 88 -2.12 11.41 16.64
C SER A 88 -2.35 12.56 17.61
N VAL A 89 -3.59 12.72 18.07
CA VAL A 89 -3.93 13.70 19.13
C VAL A 89 -3.28 13.33 20.48
N LYS A 90 -2.85 12.08 20.68
CA LYS A 90 -2.39 11.57 21.97
C LYS A 90 -0.89 11.25 22.02
N ALA A 91 -0.32 10.83 20.91
CA ALA A 91 1.02 10.28 20.82
C ALA A 91 1.62 10.48 19.42
N VAL A 92 2.93 10.30 19.34
CA VAL A 92 3.68 10.23 18.08
C VAL A 92 4.31 8.84 18.00
N GLY A 93 4.14 8.17 16.87
CA GLY A 93 4.69 6.86 16.58
C GLY A 93 5.74 6.94 15.49
N GLU A 94 6.85 6.25 15.69
CA GLU A 94 7.85 6.03 14.64
C GLU A 94 7.63 4.64 14.02
N VAL A 95 7.88 4.54 12.72
CA VAL A 95 7.79 3.27 11.98
C VAL A 95 9.18 2.88 11.52
N TYR A 96 9.62 1.68 11.86
CA TYR A 96 10.98 1.22 11.58
C TYR A 96 11.06 0.27 10.39
N ALA A 97 12.20 0.28 9.73
CA ALA A 97 12.48 -0.64 8.63
C ALA A 97 12.65 -2.09 9.10
N PRO A 98 11.86 -3.06 8.60
CA PRO A 98 11.96 -4.46 9.00
C PRO A 98 13.20 -5.17 8.43
N GLY A 99 13.81 -4.58 7.40
CA GLY A 99 15.01 -5.02 6.69
C GLY A 99 15.56 -3.84 5.89
N ASP A 100 16.46 -4.10 4.96
CA ASP A 100 16.91 -3.05 4.04
C ASP A 100 15.81 -2.82 2.99
N ILE A 101 15.32 -1.59 2.88
CA ILE A 101 14.17 -1.26 2.03
C ILE A 101 14.48 -0.19 0.99
N GLU A 102 13.77 -0.27 -0.13
CA GLU A 102 13.61 0.78 -1.14
C GLU A 102 12.13 1.12 -1.26
N VAL A 103 11.78 2.41 -1.12
CA VAL A 103 10.40 2.90 -1.26
C VAL A 103 10.03 2.96 -2.73
N LEU A 104 9.02 2.19 -3.13
CA LEU A 104 8.52 2.15 -4.50
C LEU A 104 7.31 3.06 -4.73
N GLU A 105 6.48 3.25 -3.70
CA GLU A 105 5.24 4.02 -3.76
C GLU A 105 4.85 4.44 -2.33
N VAL A 106 4.20 5.59 -2.19
CA VAL A 106 3.61 6.04 -0.92
C VAL A 106 2.09 6.09 -1.01
N ASN A 107 1.38 5.85 0.09
CA ASN A 107 -0.08 5.93 0.09
C ASN A 107 -0.54 7.40 0.14
N GLU A 108 -0.65 8.02 -1.02
CA GLU A 108 -1.05 9.44 -1.17
C GLU A 108 -2.42 9.74 -0.53
N LYS A 109 -3.29 8.74 -0.37
CA LYS A 109 -4.60 8.91 0.29
C LYS A 109 -4.49 9.36 1.73
N LEU A 110 -3.38 9.05 2.42
CA LEU A 110 -3.19 9.41 3.82
C LEU A 110 -3.00 10.91 4.05
N ALA A 111 -2.71 11.68 2.99
CA ALA A 111 -2.69 13.14 3.08
C ALA A 111 -4.09 13.75 3.28
N GLU A 112 -5.12 13.10 2.74
CA GLU A 112 -6.52 13.54 2.84
C GLU A 112 -7.29 12.75 3.91
N GLU A 113 -6.97 11.47 4.08
CA GLU A 113 -7.67 10.53 4.95
C GLU A 113 -6.70 9.77 5.90
N PRO A 114 -6.00 10.46 6.83
CA PRO A 114 -5.05 9.82 7.74
C PRO A 114 -5.70 8.77 8.66
N ALA A 115 -7.00 8.89 8.93
CA ALA A 115 -7.78 7.94 9.72
C ALA A 115 -7.89 6.53 9.10
N LEU A 116 -7.46 6.35 7.84
CA LEU A 116 -7.31 5.02 7.22
C LEU A 116 -6.32 4.14 7.99
N VAL A 117 -5.29 4.74 8.60
CA VAL A 117 -4.32 4.04 9.45
C VAL A 117 -5.02 3.37 10.65
N ASN A 118 -6.10 3.96 11.17
CA ASN A 118 -6.88 3.36 12.26
C ASN A 118 -7.99 2.42 11.79
N SER A 119 -8.71 2.80 10.73
CA SER A 119 -9.91 2.07 10.27
C SER A 119 -9.58 0.83 9.44
N SER A 120 -8.43 0.82 8.75
CA SER A 120 -7.99 -0.26 7.87
C SER A 120 -6.46 -0.50 7.95
N PRO A 121 -5.86 -0.62 9.16
CA PRO A 121 -4.39 -0.60 9.38
C PRO A 121 -3.61 -1.63 8.55
N GLU A 122 -4.23 -2.78 8.30
CA GLU A 122 -3.62 -3.94 7.66
C GLU A 122 -4.17 -4.18 6.25
N ALA A 123 -4.90 -3.20 5.70
CA ALA A 123 -5.43 -3.23 4.35
C ALA A 123 -5.27 -1.87 3.66
N ASP A 124 -6.25 -0.97 3.72
CA ASP A 124 -6.23 0.31 2.98
C ASP A 124 -5.35 1.38 3.66
N GLY A 125 -5.01 1.19 4.93
CA GLY A 125 -4.11 2.03 5.73
C GLY A 125 -2.63 1.65 5.62
N TRP A 126 -2.24 0.94 4.57
CA TRP A 126 -0.81 0.73 4.25
C TRP A 126 -0.10 2.07 4.09
N LEU A 127 1.17 2.15 4.48
CA LEU A 127 1.95 3.39 4.45
C LEU A 127 2.78 3.48 3.17
N LEU A 128 3.49 2.40 2.87
CA LEU A 128 4.47 2.33 1.79
C LEU A 128 4.34 1.03 1.01
N LYS A 129 4.58 1.12 -0.29
CA LYS A 129 4.96 -0.04 -1.10
C LYS A 129 6.48 -0.05 -1.17
N VAL A 130 7.07 -1.18 -0.85
CA VAL A 130 8.52 -1.31 -0.70
C VAL A 130 9.05 -2.51 -1.45
N LYS A 131 10.32 -2.43 -1.82
CA LYS A 131 11.13 -3.61 -2.09
C LYS A 131 11.99 -3.87 -0.86
N VAL A 132 11.90 -5.06 -0.31
CA VAL A 132 12.63 -5.45 0.89
C VAL A 132 13.74 -6.43 0.52
N THR A 133 14.92 -6.19 1.06
CA THR A 133 16.10 -7.03 0.92
C THR A 133 16.73 -7.27 2.30
N GLY A 134 17.65 -8.23 2.37
CA GLY A 134 18.33 -8.59 3.61
C GLY A 134 17.59 -9.66 4.43
N ASP A 135 17.90 -9.71 5.72
CA ASP A 135 17.44 -10.74 6.63
C ASP A 135 16.11 -10.36 7.31
N LEU A 136 15.06 -11.15 7.02
CA LEU A 136 13.73 -11.03 7.62
C LEU A 136 13.44 -12.13 8.64
N SER A 137 14.44 -12.91 9.04
CA SER A 137 14.29 -14.03 9.99
C SER A 137 13.76 -13.61 11.36
N SER A 138 13.89 -12.33 11.71
CA SER A 138 13.39 -11.77 12.96
C SER A 138 11.89 -11.46 12.96
N LEU A 139 11.24 -11.50 11.78
CA LEU A 139 9.80 -11.27 11.66
C LEU A 139 9.00 -12.49 12.09
N MET A 140 7.83 -12.22 12.64
CA MET A 140 6.88 -13.18 13.16
C MET A 140 5.76 -13.42 12.13
N ASP A 141 5.19 -14.62 12.13
CA ASP A 141 3.89 -14.83 11.49
C ASP A 141 2.76 -14.26 12.38
N ARG A 142 1.52 -14.33 11.87
CA ARG A 142 0.34 -13.85 12.59
C ARG A 142 0.20 -14.47 13.98
N ASP A 143 0.28 -15.80 14.07
CA ASP A 143 0.03 -16.51 15.33
C ASP A 143 1.08 -16.17 16.40
N ALA A 144 2.34 -15.99 16.01
CA ALA A 144 3.39 -15.53 16.90
C ALA A 144 3.22 -14.05 17.28
N TYR A 145 2.83 -13.20 16.33
CA TYR A 145 2.57 -11.79 16.58
C TYR A 145 1.40 -11.56 17.54
N ASP A 146 0.28 -12.25 17.36
CA ASP A 146 -0.91 -12.08 18.22
C ASP A 146 -0.60 -12.43 19.68
N LYS A 147 0.25 -13.44 19.92
CA LYS A 147 0.76 -13.77 21.26
C LYS A 147 1.68 -12.69 21.83
N HIS A 148 2.56 -12.15 20.99
CA HIS A 148 3.45 -11.05 21.37
C HIS A 148 2.66 -9.80 21.74
N ALA A 149 1.71 -9.39 20.89
CA ALA A 149 0.84 -8.23 21.12
C ALA A 149 0.00 -8.37 22.39
N ALA A 150 -0.54 -9.55 22.67
CA ALA A 150 -1.31 -9.81 23.90
C ALA A 150 -0.48 -9.69 25.19
N THR A 151 0.85 -9.79 25.12
CA THR A 151 1.73 -9.70 26.29
C THR A 151 2.34 -8.30 26.46
N SER A 152 2.23 -7.43 25.44
CA SER A 152 2.96 -6.16 25.35
C SER A 152 2.19 -4.97 25.95
N GLU A 153 1.43 -5.16 27.03
CA GLU A 153 0.67 -4.08 27.72
C GLU A 153 1.56 -3.04 28.43
#